data_AF-A0A165W8P5-F1
#
_entry.id   AF-A0A165W8P5-F1
#
_cell.length_a   1.000
_cell.length_b   1.000
_cell.length_c   1.000
_cell.angle_alpha   90.00
_cell.angle_beta   90.00
_cell.angle_gamma   90.00
#
_symmetry.space_group_name_H-M   'P 1'
#
loop_
_entity.id
_entity.type
_entity.pdbx_description
1 polymer ?
#
loop_
_entity_poly.entity_id
_entity_poly.type
_entity_poly.pdbx_seq_one_letter_code
_entity_poly.pdbx_strand_id
1 'polypeptide(L)'
;MAPSFVFALVASVLVGNIIAAPFPFDPRATSTFQKENAIEAQKLNAQFTTLQATDSCTEGDQACVNAAFAQCVSGTWALTRCPTGTSCFALPLVNKQGTSIGCDTESDAAQRIADAGATGGITGIGNSPSGASA
;
A
#
# COMPACT_ATOMS: atom_id res chain seq x y z
N MET A 1 -35.61 23.51 -11.65
CA MET A 1 -36.35 22.75 -12.67
C MET A 1 -36.25 21.27 -12.32
N ALA A 2 -37.34 20.64 -11.87
CA ALA A 2 -37.49 19.19 -11.95
C ALA A 2 -38.11 18.83 -13.32
N PRO A 3 -38.09 17.56 -13.72
CA PRO A 3 -39.39 16.91 -13.78
C PRO A 3 -39.41 15.51 -13.17
N SER A 4 -40.55 15.24 -12.54
CA SER A 4 -41.02 13.95 -12.06
C SER A 4 -41.58 13.11 -13.20
N PHE A 5 -41.37 11.78 -13.19
CA PHE A 5 -42.29 10.80 -13.80
C PHE A 5 -42.36 9.51 -12.97
N VAL A 6 -43.45 9.41 -12.21
CA VAL A 6 -44.42 8.31 -12.03
C VAL A 6 -43.95 6.83 -12.08
N PHE A 7 -44.08 6.20 -10.90
CA PHE A 7 -44.55 4.85 -10.53
C PHE A 7 -44.51 3.67 -11.53
N ALA A 8 -43.89 2.56 -11.06
CA ALA A 8 -44.46 1.22 -11.18
C ALA A 8 -44.18 0.40 -9.91
N LEU A 9 -45.25 0.10 -9.16
CA LEU A 9 -45.29 -0.95 -8.16
C LEU A 9 -45.30 -2.30 -8.86
N VAL A 10 -44.37 -3.19 -8.51
CA VAL A 10 -44.59 -4.64 -8.61
C VAL A 10 -44.14 -5.27 -7.31
N ALA A 11 -45.11 -5.53 -6.44
CA ALA A 11 -44.96 -6.45 -5.33
C ALA A 11 -44.93 -7.86 -5.92
N SER A 12 -43.85 -8.60 -5.70
CA SER A 12 -43.84 -10.04 -5.87
C SER A 12 -43.03 -10.64 -4.73
N VAL A 13 -43.77 -11.09 -3.71
CA VAL A 13 -43.22 -11.88 -2.60
C VAL A 13 -43.17 -13.33 -3.08
N LEU A 14 -41.99 -13.77 -3.53
CA LEU A 14 -41.69 -15.20 -3.61
C LEU A 14 -40.90 -15.57 -2.36
N VAL A 15 -41.55 -16.31 -1.47
CA VAL A 15 -40.91 -17.01 -0.36
C VAL A 15 -40.02 -18.10 -0.98
N GLY A 16 -38.76 -17.74 -1.27
CA GLY A 16 -37.74 -18.66 -1.74
C GLY A 16 -36.92 -19.18 -0.57
N ASN A 17 -36.82 -20.50 -0.44
CA ASN A 17 -36.03 -21.19 0.58
C ASN A 17 -34.60 -20.62 0.67
N ILE A 18 -34.17 -20.24 1.87
CA ILE A 18 -32.80 -19.79 2.14
C ILE A 18 -31.89 -21.03 2.12
N ILE A 19 -31.44 -21.42 0.94
CA ILE A 19 -30.31 -22.34 0.79
C ILE A 19 -29.06 -21.48 0.93
N ALA A 20 -28.42 -21.54 2.09
CA ALA A 20 -27.13 -20.89 2.33
C ALA A 20 -26.07 -21.55 1.43
N ALA A 21 -25.94 -21.06 0.20
CA ALA A 21 -24.80 -21.38 -0.65
C ALA A 21 -23.56 -20.68 -0.04
N PRO A 22 -22.43 -21.38 0.13
CA PRO A 22 -21.20 -20.73 0.55
C PRO A 22 -20.84 -19.66 -0.49
N PHE A 23 -20.70 -18.41 -0.05
CA PHE A 23 -20.14 -17.35 -0.89
C PHE A 23 -18.80 -17.86 -1.43
N PRO A 24 -18.55 -17.83 -2.75
CA PRO A 24 -17.24 -18.15 -3.27
C PRO A 24 -16.28 -17.06 -2.77
N PHE A 25 -15.57 -17.34 -1.68
CA PHE A 25 -14.31 -16.66 -1.40
C PHE A 25 -13.42 -16.99 -2.60
N ASP A 26 -13.17 -16.01 -3.45
CA ASP A 26 -12.16 -16.13 -4.50
C ASP A 26 -10.80 -15.72 -3.90
N PRO A 27 -9.96 -16.67 -3.47
CA PRO A 27 -8.63 -16.36 -2.96
C PRO A 27 -7.71 -15.71 -4.01
N ARG A 28 -8.09 -15.72 -5.29
CA ARG A 28 -7.34 -15.03 -6.35
C ARG A 28 -7.52 -13.52 -6.26
N ALA A 29 -8.72 -13.05 -5.89
CA ALA A 29 -8.97 -11.62 -5.70
C ALA A 29 -8.09 -11.03 -4.59
N THR A 30 -7.81 -11.80 -3.52
CA THR A 30 -6.88 -11.40 -2.45
C THR A 30 -5.42 -11.42 -2.88
N SER A 31 -5.04 -12.38 -3.73
CA SER A 31 -3.66 -12.50 -4.24
C SER A 31 -3.30 -11.42 -5.26
N THR A 32 -4.27 -10.95 -6.07
CA THR A 32 -4.00 -9.95 -7.11
C THR A 32 -3.60 -8.60 -6.54
N PHE A 33 -4.36 -8.04 -5.59
CA PHE A 33 -4.03 -6.72 -5.05
C PHE A 33 -2.76 -6.73 -4.20
N GLN A 34 -2.40 -7.85 -3.55
CA GLN A 34 -1.17 -7.94 -2.77
C GLN A 34 0.07 -7.74 -3.64
N LYS A 35 0.12 -8.40 -4.80
CA LYS A 35 1.23 -8.24 -5.74
C LYS A 35 1.27 -6.82 -6.32
N GLU A 36 0.12 -6.25 -6.67
CA GLU A 36 0.04 -4.87 -7.15
C GLU A 36 0.52 -3.87 -6.09
N ASN A 37 0.11 -4.06 -4.83
CA ASN A 37 0.56 -3.26 -3.69
C ASN A 37 2.07 -3.36 -3.49
N ALA A 38 2.65 -4.53 -3.69
CA ALA A 38 4.10 -4.74 -3.54
C ALA A 38 4.89 -4.04 -4.66
N ILE A 39 4.41 -4.12 -5.89
CA ILE A 39 4.98 -3.37 -7.02
C ILE A 39 4.87 -1.87 -6.79
N GLU A 40 3.74 -1.40 -6.25
CA GLU A 40 3.56 0.02 -5.95
C GLU A 40 4.46 0.48 -4.80
N ALA A 41 4.60 -0.33 -3.76
CA ALA A 41 5.56 -0.08 -2.67
C ALA A 41 6.99 0.04 -3.21
N GLN A 42 7.38 -0.81 -4.17
CA GLN A 42 8.68 -0.72 -4.83
C GLN A 42 8.89 0.60 -5.57
N LYS A 43 7.90 1.05 -6.34
CA LYS A 43 7.97 2.35 -7.03
C LYS A 43 8.09 3.51 -6.06
N LEU A 44 7.30 3.50 -4.98
CA LEU A 44 7.35 4.51 -3.94
C LEU A 44 8.71 4.54 -3.26
N ASN A 45 9.25 3.37 -2.87
CA ASN A 45 10.58 3.29 -2.28
C ASN A 45 11.67 3.78 -3.24
N ALA A 46 11.56 3.46 -4.54
CA ALA A 46 12.48 3.96 -5.55
C ALA A 46 12.39 5.51 -5.67
N GLN A 47 11.19 6.06 -5.69
CA GLN A 47 10.96 7.51 -5.70
C GLN A 47 11.52 8.19 -4.45
N PHE A 48 11.35 7.58 -3.28
CA PHE A 48 11.86 8.12 -2.01
C PHE A 48 13.39 8.28 -2.00
N THR A 49 14.12 7.46 -2.75
CA THR A 49 15.58 7.62 -2.89
C THR A 49 16.00 8.93 -3.58
N THR A 50 15.10 9.57 -4.32
CA THR A 50 15.37 10.82 -5.03
C THR A 50 14.96 12.05 -4.23
N LEU A 51 14.24 11.88 -3.12
CA LEU A 51 13.72 12.99 -2.32
C LEU A 51 14.76 13.51 -1.33
N GLN A 52 14.78 14.83 -1.18
CA GLN A 52 15.57 15.55 -0.19
C GLN A 52 14.65 16.29 0.77
N ALA A 53 15.11 16.51 2.00
CA ALA A 53 14.34 17.24 3.02
C ALA A 53 14.04 18.69 2.61
N THR A 54 14.81 19.25 1.68
CA THR A 54 14.66 20.59 1.13
C THR A 54 13.70 20.67 -0.06
N ASP A 55 13.21 19.53 -0.57
CA ASP A 55 12.25 19.52 -1.66
C ASP A 55 10.90 20.06 -1.19
N SER A 56 10.22 20.81 -2.06
CA SER A 56 8.83 21.20 -1.81
C SER A 56 7.89 20.01 -1.97
N CYS A 57 6.83 19.97 -1.18
CA CYS A 57 5.85 18.88 -1.17
C CYS A 57 4.41 19.42 -1.10
N THR A 58 3.42 18.54 -1.30
CA THR A 58 2.00 18.91 -1.16
C THR A 58 1.54 18.63 0.26
N GLU A 59 0.77 19.56 0.84
CA GLU A 59 0.27 19.44 2.22
C GLU A 59 -0.37 18.07 2.47
N GLY A 60 0.07 17.39 3.54
CA GLY A 60 -0.44 16.08 3.92
C GLY A 60 0.22 14.89 3.22
N ASP A 61 1.06 15.11 2.19
CA ASP A 61 1.84 14.04 1.58
C ASP A 61 2.72 13.34 2.64
N GLN A 62 2.95 12.05 2.44
CA GLN A 62 3.82 11.25 3.29
C GLN A 62 4.88 10.56 2.42
N ALA A 63 6.11 10.50 2.92
CA ALA A 63 7.23 9.91 2.21
C ALA A 63 8.25 9.31 3.19
N CYS A 64 9.24 8.62 2.63
CA CYS A 64 10.48 8.36 3.32
C CYS A 64 11.55 9.30 2.77
N VAL A 65 12.11 10.16 3.61
CA VAL A 65 13.17 11.09 3.21
C VAL A 65 14.36 10.85 4.13
N ASN A 66 15.54 10.57 3.55
CA ASN A 66 16.74 10.19 4.30
C ASN A 66 16.49 9.04 5.31
N ALA A 67 15.71 8.03 4.91
CA ALA A 67 15.26 6.91 5.75
C ALA A 67 14.42 7.28 6.99
N ALA A 68 14.02 8.54 7.15
CA ALA A 68 13.07 9.00 8.17
C ALA A 68 11.66 9.05 7.60
N PHE A 69 10.65 8.87 8.47
CA PHE A 69 9.28 9.15 8.10
C PHE A 69 9.13 10.65 7.88
N ALA A 70 8.58 11.07 6.75
CA ALA A 70 8.37 12.47 6.42
C ALA A 70 6.87 12.73 6.18
N GLN A 71 6.38 13.82 6.74
CA GLN A 71 5.07 14.37 6.42
C GLN A 71 5.23 15.79 5.91
N CYS A 72 4.51 16.13 4.84
CA CYS A 72 4.52 17.48 4.33
C CYS A 72 3.65 18.39 5.19
N VAL A 73 4.26 19.45 5.74
CA VAL A 73 3.59 20.47 6.54
C VAL A 73 4.02 21.84 6.04
N SER A 74 3.05 22.65 5.64
CA SER A 74 3.26 23.97 5.01
C SER A 74 4.20 23.92 3.81
N GLY A 75 4.09 22.87 2.99
CA GLY A 75 4.86 22.69 1.76
C GLY A 75 6.31 22.24 1.92
N THR A 76 6.73 21.87 3.15
CA THR A 76 8.09 21.35 3.44
C THR A 76 8.00 20.02 4.20
N TRP A 77 8.99 19.14 4.01
CA TRP A 77 9.06 17.86 4.70
C TRP A 77 9.43 18.02 6.19
N ALA A 78 8.52 17.65 7.08
CA ALA A 78 8.79 17.45 8.49
C ALA A 78 9.21 15.99 8.75
N LEU A 79 10.48 15.78 9.11
CA LEU A 79 11.07 14.46 9.29
C LEU A 79 10.98 14.00 10.75
N THR A 80 10.52 12.77 10.94
CA THR A 80 10.53 12.02 12.19
C THR A 80 11.40 10.78 12.02
N ARG A 81 12.49 10.70 12.80
CA ARG A 81 13.41 9.57 12.73
C ARG A 81 12.71 8.28 13.16
N CYS A 82 12.94 7.21 12.40
CA CYS A 82 12.54 5.87 12.82
C CYS A 82 13.30 5.40 14.07
N PRO A 83 12.74 4.48 14.87
CA PRO A 83 13.44 3.84 15.98
C PRO A 83 14.80 3.26 15.56
N THR A 84 15.73 3.17 16.50
CA THR A 84 17.07 2.60 16.24
C THR A 84 16.96 1.20 15.61
N GLY A 85 17.72 0.97 14.55
CA GLY A 85 17.73 -0.31 13.81
C GLY A 85 16.63 -0.43 12.75
N THR A 86 15.78 0.58 12.57
CA THR A 86 14.73 0.62 11.56
C THR A 86 14.89 1.82 10.63
N SER A 87 14.32 1.70 9.44
CA SER A 87 14.27 2.73 8.40
C SER A 87 12.85 2.86 7.87
N CYS A 88 12.53 4.02 7.31
CA CYS A 88 11.23 4.25 6.68
C CYS A 88 11.16 3.52 5.32
N PHE A 89 10.07 2.80 5.10
CA PHE A 89 9.73 2.16 3.82
C PHE A 89 8.25 2.32 3.50
N ALA A 90 7.91 2.34 2.21
CA ALA A 90 6.59 1.97 1.73
C ALA A 90 6.44 0.45 1.76
N LEU A 91 5.33 -0.03 2.33
CA LEU A 91 5.04 -1.45 2.55
C LEU A 91 3.68 -1.80 1.95
N PRO A 92 3.53 -3.00 1.35
CA PRO A 92 2.25 -3.41 0.78
C PRO A 92 1.21 -3.62 1.87
N LEU A 93 -0.03 -3.18 1.62
CA LEU A 93 -1.17 -3.55 2.45
C LEU A 93 -1.62 -4.98 2.14
N VAL A 94 -1.93 -5.75 3.18
CA VAL A 94 -2.23 -7.18 3.05
C VAL A 94 -3.72 -7.51 2.88
N ASN A 95 -4.59 -6.64 3.39
CA ASN A 95 -6.04 -6.89 3.47
C ASN A 95 -6.88 -5.95 2.59
N LYS A 96 -6.24 -4.98 1.93
CA LYS A 96 -6.89 -4.05 1.01
C LYS A 96 -5.88 -3.50 0.00
N GLN A 97 -6.37 -2.89 -1.07
CA GLN A 97 -5.55 -2.19 -2.04
C GLN A 97 -4.79 -1.01 -1.42
N GLY A 98 -3.56 -0.76 -1.89
CA GLY A 98 -2.71 0.35 -1.52
C GLY A 98 -1.45 -0.05 -0.74
N THR A 99 -0.73 0.98 -0.32
CA THR A 99 0.50 0.86 0.46
C THR A 99 0.35 1.61 1.78
N SER A 100 1.32 1.42 2.68
CA SER A 100 1.45 2.19 3.91
C SER A 100 2.92 2.49 4.15
N ILE A 101 3.20 3.69 4.67
CA ILE A 101 4.56 4.09 5.02
C ILE A 101 4.77 3.79 6.50
N GLY A 102 5.89 3.14 6.84
CA GLY A 102 6.21 2.79 8.22
C GLY A 102 7.70 2.55 8.42
N CYS A 103 8.09 2.54 9.69
CA CYS A 103 9.45 2.18 10.11
C CYS A 103 9.53 0.66 10.27
N ASP A 104 10.48 0.04 9.59
CA ASP A 104 10.71 -1.40 9.63
C ASP A 104 12.20 -1.71 9.47
N THR A 105 12.62 -2.95 9.65
CA THR A 105 13.97 -3.35 9.22
C THR A 105 13.99 -3.51 7.70
N GLU A 106 15.15 -3.29 7.06
CA GLU A 106 15.27 -3.48 5.61
C GLU A 106 14.97 -4.93 5.20
N SER A 107 15.38 -5.89 6.04
CA SER A 107 15.13 -7.31 5.79
C SER A 107 13.64 -7.63 5.85
N ASP A 108 12.93 -7.17 6.87
CA ASP A 108 11.49 -7.41 7.02
C ASP A 108 10.68 -6.69 5.93
N ALA A 109 11.04 -5.45 5.59
CA ALA A 109 10.43 -4.72 4.48
C ALA A 109 10.59 -5.48 3.15
N ALA A 110 11.78 -6.01 2.88
CA ALA A 110 12.06 -6.78 1.67
C ALA A 110 11.31 -8.11 1.65
N GLN A 111 11.24 -8.82 2.79
CA GLN A 111 10.46 -10.05 2.91
C GLN A 111 8.98 -9.78 2.65
N ARG A 112 8.39 -8.73 3.24
CA ARG A 112 6.97 -8.40 3.02
C ARG A 112 6.63 -8.09 1.56
N ILE A 113 7.54 -7.44 0.84
CA ILE A 113 7.39 -7.19 -0.61
C ILE A 113 7.48 -8.51 -1.39
N ALA A 114 8.42 -9.39 -1.02
CA ALA A 114 8.60 -10.70 -1.64
C ALA A 114 7.42 -11.66 -1.39
N ASP A 115 6.92 -11.73 -0.15
CA ASP A 115 5.78 -12.55 0.27
C ASP A 115 4.49 -12.16 -0.47
N ALA A 116 4.34 -10.88 -0.78
CA ALA A 116 3.25 -10.36 -1.60
C ALA A 116 3.41 -10.68 -3.11
N GLY A 117 4.51 -11.32 -3.52
CA GLY A 117 4.72 -11.84 -4.87
C GLY A 117 5.46 -10.90 -5.83
N ALA A 118 6.06 -9.82 -5.33
CA ALA A 118 6.96 -8.98 -6.12
C ALA A 118 8.41 -9.48 -6.05
N THR A 119 9.19 -9.23 -7.09
CA THR A 119 10.62 -9.55 -7.16
C THR A 119 11.42 -8.26 -7.32
N GLY A 120 12.73 -8.30 -7.09
CA GLY A 120 13.58 -7.12 -7.26
C GLY A 120 13.81 -6.28 -6.00
N GLY A 121 13.59 -6.85 -4.81
CA GLY A 121 13.90 -6.21 -3.53
C GLY A 121 13.02 -5.00 -3.19
N ILE A 122 13.53 -4.08 -2.39
CA ILE A 122 12.77 -2.92 -1.87
C ILE A 122 12.31 -1.96 -2.97
N THR A 123 13.08 -1.80 -4.05
CA THR A 123 12.86 -0.77 -5.09
C THR A 123 12.48 -1.35 -6.46
N GLY A 124 12.35 -2.67 -6.59
CA GLY A 124 11.98 -3.34 -7.85
C GLY A 124 13.10 -3.43 -8.89
N ILE A 125 14.24 -2.81 -8.64
CA ILE A 125 15.49 -3.02 -9.38
C ILE A 125 16.33 -4.02 -8.60
N GLY A 126 16.42 -5.25 -9.10
CA GLY A 126 17.04 -6.35 -8.38
C GLY A 126 18.47 -6.06 -7.94
N ASN A 127 18.64 -5.87 -6.64
CA ASN A 127 19.85 -6.25 -5.94
C ASN A 127 19.42 -7.23 -4.85
N SER A 128 19.72 -8.52 -5.06
CA SER A 128 19.69 -9.51 -3.98
C SER A 128 20.42 -8.94 -2.76
N PRO A 129 19.96 -9.22 -1.52
CA PRO A 129 20.57 -8.67 -0.32
C PRO A 129 22.05 -9.08 -0.27
N SER A 130 22.92 -8.13 -0.62
CA SER A 130 24.35 -8.24 -0.40
C SER A 130 24.57 -7.91 1.06
N GLY A 131 24.40 -8.89 1.94
CA GLY A 131 24.43 -8.60 3.37
C GLY A 131 24.18 -9.77 4.32
N ALA A 132 24.39 -11.01 3.92
CA ALA A 132 24.64 -12.09 4.89
C ALA A 132 26.17 -12.25 5.03
N SER A 133 26.74 -11.56 6.01
CA SER A 133 28.08 -11.86 6.53
C SER A 133 28.09 -11.55 8.02
N ALA A 134 27.81 -12.57 8.81
CA ALA A 134 28.36 -12.82 10.14
C ALA A 134 28.31 -14.33 10.39
#